data_AF-A0A258CNY9-F1
#
_entry.id   AF-A0A258CNY9-F1
#
_cell.length_a   1.000
_cell.length_b   1.000
_cell.length_c   1.000
_cell.angle_alpha   90.00
_cell.angle_beta   90.00
_cell.angle_gamma   90.00
#
_symmetry.space_group_name_H-M   'P 1'
#
loop_
_entity.id
_entity.type
_entity.pdbx_description
1 polymer ?
#
loop_
_entity_poly.entity_id
_entity_poly.type
_entity_poly.pdbx_seq_one_letter_code
_entity_poly.pdbx_strand_id
1 'polypeptide(L)'
;MSRTNRVYRIAAIAGDGIGKEVMPEGLRILEAASKKYGFELRLDEFDFSSCDYYAKHGKMLPDDWKDQIGGHDAIFFGAVGMPAQVPDHISLWGSLLLFRREFDQYVNLRPVRLMPGVPGPLVGRKPGDIDFF
;
A
#
# COMPACT_ATOMS: atom_id res chain seq x y z
N MET A 1 -1.00 16.53 -26.54
CA MET A 1 -0.39 16.24 -25.23
C MET A 1 0.93 15.53 -25.47
N SER A 2 2.04 16.05 -24.93
CA SER A 2 3.36 15.40 -25.06
C SER A 2 3.36 14.10 -24.25
N ARG A 3 3.44 12.95 -24.91
CA ARG A 3 3.67 11.67 -24.21
C ARG A 3 5.09 11.66 -23.67
N THR A 4 5.26 11.37 -22.38
CA THR A 4 6.58 11.16 -21.79
C THR A 4 6.97 9.69 -21.96
N ASN A 5 8.25 9.38 -22.18
CA ASN A 5 8.77 7.99 -22.21
C ASN A 5 8.89 7.36 -20.81
N ARG A 6 8.16 7.88 -19.81
CA ARG A 6 8.25 7.40 -18.43
C ARG A 6 7.31 6.22 -18.24
N VAL A 7 7.88 5.10 -17.85
CA VAL A 7 7.18 3.87 -17.48
C VAL A 7 7.50 3.59 -16.03
N TYR A 8 6.47 3.35 -15.22
CA TYR A 8 6.64 2.89 -13.84
C TYR A 8 5.95 1.55 -13.64
N ARG A 9 6.67 0.60 -13.04
CA ARG A 9 6.18 -0.73 -12.69
C ARG A 9 5.89 -0.78 -11.19
N ILE A 10 4.65 -1.06 -10.83
CA ILE A 10 4.14 -0.99 -9.46
C ILE A 10 3.66 -2.38 -9.03
N ALA A 11 4.18 -2.87 -7.91
CA ALA A 11 3.67 -4.08 -7.27
C ALA A 11 2.46 -3.72 -6.41
N ALA A 12 1.26 -4.14 -6.82
CA ALA A 12 0.02 -3.89 -6.10
C ALA A 12 -0.31 -5.09 -5.20
N ILE A 13 -0.38 -4.84 -3.89
CA ILE A 13 -0.62 -5.89 -2.88
C ILE A 13 -1.78 -5.44 -2.00
N ALA A 14 -2.98 -5.95 -2.27
CA ALA A 14 -4.19 -5.54 -1.54
C ALA A 14 -4.19 -6.02 -0.08
N GLY A 15 -3.69 -7.23 0.16
CA GLY A 15 -3.68 -7.89 1.46
C GLY A 15 -5.09 -8.27 1.95
N ASP A 16 -5.45 -7.85 3.15
CA ASP A 16 -6.62 -8.30 3.91
C ASP A 16 -7.70 -7.22 4.09
N GLY A 17 -8.92 -7.68 4.39
CA GLY A 17 -10.05 -6.83 4.79
C GLY A 17 -10.31 -5.70 3.80
N ILE A 18 -10.43 -4.47 4.33
CA ILE A 18 -10.67 -3.27 3.54
C ILE A 18 -9.57 -2.98 2.52
N GLY A 19 -8.37 -3.58 2.66
CA GLY A 19 -7.32 -3.50 1.65
C GLY A 19 -7.80 -3.94 0.27
N LYS A 20 -8.66 -4.96 0.20
CA LYS A 20 -9.30 -5.44 -1.03
C LYS A 20 -10.37 -4.50 -1.58
N GLU A 21 -10.97 -3.67 -0.72
CA GLU A 21 -11.99 -2.69 -1.12
C GLU A 21 -11.36 -1.38 -1.62
N VAL A 22 -10.30 -0.92 -0.96
CA VAL A 22 -9.65 0.37 -1.30
C VAL A 22 -8.61 0.26 -2.41
N MET A 23 -8.00 -0.92 -2.61
CA MET A 23 -6.99 -1.12 -3.65
C MET A 23 -7.52 -0.80 -5.06
N PRO A 24 -8.68 -1.33 -5.51
CA PRO A 24 -9.21 -1.03 -6.85
C PRO A 24 -9.43 0.47 -7.09
N GLU A 25 -9.92 1.20 -6.08
CA GLU A 25 -10.15 2.65 -6.20
C GLU A 25 -8.83 3.44 -6.27
N GLY A 26 -7.81 3.01 -5.52
CA GLY A 26 -6.46 3.57 -5.64
C GLY A 26 -5.89 3.38 -7.04
N LEU A 27 -5.95 2.16 -7.58
CA LEU A 27 -5.47 1.85 -8.93
C LEU A 27 -6.23 2.62 -10.01
N ARG A 28 -7.56 2.78 -9.85
CA ARG A 28 -8.40 3.57 -10.75
C ARG A 28 -7.94 5.03 -10.86
N ILE A 29 -7.60 5.66 -9.73
CA ILE A 29 -7.10 7.04 -9.72
C ILE A 29 -5.69 7.14 -10.30
N LEU A 30 -4.81 6.17 -10.02
CA LEU A 30 -3.48 6.10 -10.62
C LEU A 30 -3.55 5.99 -12.15
N GLU A 31 -4.43 5.13 -12.66
CA GLU A 31 -4.64 4.99 -14.10
C GLU A 31 -5.16 6.31 -14.73
N ALA A 32 -6.14 6.96 -14.09
CA ALA A 32 -6.66 8.25 -14.56
C ALA A 32 -5.56 9.34 -14.58
N ALA A 33 -4.70 9.38 -13.55
CA ALA A 33 -3.56 10.28 -13.50
C ALA A 33 -2.54 9.99 -14.61
N SER A 34 -2.21 8.72 -14.87
CA SER A 34 -1.28 8.32 -15.93
C SER A 34 -1.72 8.80 -17.31
N LYS A 35 -3.02 8.65 -17.63
CA LYS A 35 -3.63 9.13 -18.88
C LYS A 35 -3.60 10.65 -18.97
N LYS A 36 -3.91 11.34 -17.88
CA LYS A 36 -3.93 12.81 -17.82
C LYS A 36 -2.54 13.45 -18.01
N TYR A 37 -1.50 12.84 -17.43
CA TYR A 37 -0.15 13.41 -17.40
C TYR A 37 0.84 12.72 -18.36
N GLY A 38 0.40 11.71 -19.12
CA GLY A 38 1.15 11.14 -20.22
C GLY A 38 2.34 10.28 -19.80
N PHE A 39 2.20 9.46 -18.77
CA PHE A 39 3.15 8.40 -18.38
C PHE A 39 2.46 7.03 -18.41
N GLU A 40 3.24 5.95 -18.49
CA GLU A 40 2.75 4.57 -18.45
C GLU A 40 2.85 4.02 -17.03
N LEU A 41 1.82 3.30 -16.60
CA LEU A 41 1.82 2.48 -15.39
C LEU A 41 1.67 1.01 -15.78
N ARG A 42 2.56 0.18 -15.28
CA ARG A 42 2.44 -1.29 -15.31
C ARG A 42 2.12 -1.74 -13.90
N LEU A 43 0.97 -2.36 -13.73
CA LEU A 43 0.47 -2.80 -12.43
C LEU A 43 0.55 -4.32 -12.40
N ASP A 44 1.39 -4.86 -11.52
CA ASP A 44 1.45 -6.29 -11.27
C ASP A 44 0.81 -6.56 -9.91
N GLU A 45 -0.27 -7.33 -9.90
CA GLU A 45 -1.04 -7.65 -8.68
C GLU A 45 -0.55 -8.95 -8.06
N PHE A 46 -0.37 -8.95 -6.73
CA PHE A 46 0.07 -10.11 -5.96
C PHE A 46 -0.92 -10.42 -4.83
N ASP A 47 -1.16 -11.71 -4.58
CA ASP A 47 -2.16 -12.21 -3.63
C ASP A 47 -1.58 -12.62 -2.26
N PHE A 48 -0.25 -12.64 -2.13
CA PHE A 48 0.45 -12.85 -0.86
C PHE A 48 0.32 -11.64 0.07
N SER A 49 0.92 -11.73 1.27
CA SER A 49 0.74 -10.76 2.36
C SER A 49 -0.73 -10.66 2.80
N SER A 50 -1.42 -11.80 2.79
CA SER A 50 -2.82 -11.94 3.20
C SER A 50 -3.02 -13.19 4.05
N CYS A 51 -4.04 -13.19 4.89
CA CYS A 51 -4.44 -14.34 5.69
C CYS A 51 -4.96 -15.50 4.81
N ASP A 52 -5.54 -15.18 3.63
CA ASP A 52 -5.94 -16.18 2.64
C ASP A 52 -4.72 -16.93 2.08
N TYR A 53 -3.65 -16.21 1.77
CA TYR A 53 -2.39 -16.82 1.32
C TYR A 53 -1.78 -17.66 2.45
N TYR A 54 -1.78 -17.15 3.68
CA TYR A 54 -1.32 -17.91 4.85
C TYR A 54 -2.10 -19.22 5.05
N ALA A 55 -3.43 -19.21 4.90
CA ALA A 55 -4.24 -20.41 5.04
C ALA A 55 -3.89 -21.49 4.00
N LYS A 56 -3.50 -21.09 2.79
CA LYS A 56 -3.12 -22.00 1.70
C LYS A 56 -1.68 -22.50 1.81
N HIS A 57 -0.76 -21.67 2.30
CA HIS A 57 0.68 -21.91 2.17
C HIS A 57 1.42 -22.04 3.51
N GLY A 58 0.76 -21.76 4.64
CA GLY A 58 1.35 -21.76 5.98
C GLY A 58 2.34 -20.62 6.24
N LYS A 59 2.45 -19.66 5.33
CA LYS A 59 3.36 -18.50 5.40
C LYS A 59 2.72 -17.29 4.73
N MET A 60 3.08 -16.10 5.18
CA MET A 60 2.48 -14.85 4.68
C MET A 60 3.03 -14.43 3.31
N LEU A 61 4.25 -14.85 2.96
CA LEU A 61 4.92 -14.55 1.69
C LEU A 61 5.52 -15.84 1.09
N PRO A 62 5.58 -15.99 -0.25
CA PRO A 62 6.35 -17.06 -0.90
C PRO A 62 7.85 -16.90 -0.61
N ASP A 63 8.67 -17.92 -0.84
CA ASP A 63 10.11 -17.83 -0.52
C ASP A 63 10.87 -16.88 -1.47
N ASP A 64 10.40 -16.74 -2.70
CA ASP A 64 10.94 -15.88 -3.75
C ASP A 64 10.27 -14.49 -3.80
N TRP A 65 9.52 -14.09 -2.76
CA TRP A 65 8.76 -12.84 -2.74
C TRP A 65 9.61 -11.61 -3.08
N LYS A 66 10.87 -11.59 -2.59
CA LYS A 66 11.80 -10.48 -2.78
C LYS A 66 12.22 -10.34 -4.23
N ASP A 67 12.37 -11.45 -4.95
CA ASP A 67 12.69 -11.46 -6.38
C ASP A 67 11.47 -11.06 -7.20
N GLN A 68 10.27 -11.50 -6.78
CA GLN A 68 9.02 -11.15 -7.46
C GLN A 68 8.76 -9.64 -7.46
N ILE A 69 8.96 -8.95 -6.32
CA ILE A 69 8.64 -7.52 -6.21
C ILE A 69 9.85 -6.58 -6.25
N GLY A 70 11.06 -7.08 -6.04
CA GLY A 70 12.27 -6.26 -5.93
C GLY A 70 12.66 -5.51 -7.20
N GLY A 71 12.17 -5.94 -8.36
CA GLY A 71 12.36 -5.23 -9.64
C GLY A 71 11.33 -4.15 -9.95
N HIS A 72 10.41 -3.84 -9.02
CA HIS A 72 9.40 -2.79 -9.20
C HIS A 72 9.90 -1.44 -8.71
N ASP A 73 9.40 -0.36 -9.31
CA ASP A 73 9.74 1.01 -8.90
C ASP A 73 9.11 1.39 -7.55
N ALA A 74 7.95 0.78 -7.23
CA ALA A 74 7.28 0.96 -5.95
C ALA A 74 6.35 -0.21 -5.60
N ILE A 75 6.06 -0.33 -4.31
CA ILE A 75 5.02 -1.22 -3.77
C ILE A 75 3.83 -0.35 -3.37
N PHE A 76 2.65 -0.65 -3.93
CA PHE A 76 1.39 -0.06 -3.53
C PHE A 76 0.62 -1.06 -2.67
N PHE A 77 0.59 -0.79 -1.37
CA PHE A 77 0.15 -1.75 -0.35
C PHE A 77 -1.17 -1.32 0.29
N GLY A 78 -2.11 -2.25 0.45
CA GLY A 78 -3.37 -2.05 1.16
C GLY A 78 -3.21 -2.20 2.68
N ALA A 79 -3.71 -3.31 3.22
CA ALA A 79 -3.65 -3.62 4.65
C ALA A 79 -3.38 -5.11 4.87
N VAL A 80 -2.85 -5.50 6.03
CA VAL A 80 -2.67 -6.91 6.40
C VAL A 80 -3.11 -7.11 7.84
N GLY A 81 -3.79 -8.22 8.11
CA GLY A 81 -4.24 -8.60 9.44
C GLY A 81 -5.73 -8.92 9.49
N MET A 82 -6.04 -10.14 9.93
CA MET A 82 -7.37 -10.60 10.33
C MET A 82 -7.20 -11.40 11.63
N PRO A 83 -7.26 -10.76 12.82
CA PRO A 83 -6.93 -11.41 14.10
C PRO A 83 -7.76 -12.67 14.39
N ALA A 84 -8.97 -12.75 13.84
CA ALA A 84 -9.85 -13.91 13.94
C ALA A 84 -9.37 -15.14 13.12
N GLN A 85 -8.44 -14.95 12.18
CA GLN A 85 -7.91 -16.01 11.30
C GLN A 85 -6.43 -16.27 11.57
N VAL A 86 -5.61 -15.21 11.66
CA VAL A 86 -4.17 -15.28 11.89
C VAL A 86 -3.80 -14.26 12.96
N PRO A 87 -3.08 -14.66 14.03
CA PRO A 87 -2.62 -13.71 15.05
C PRO A 87 -1.85 -12.54 14.45
N ASP A 88 -2.09 -11.31 14.93
CA ASP A 88 -1.51 -10.09 14.34
C ASP A 88 0.01 -10.09 14.27
N HIS A 89 0.67 -10.67 15.28
CA HIS A 89 2.12 -10.76 15.28
C HIS A 89 2.64 -11.69 14.19
N ILE A 90 1.89 -12.74 13.81
CA ILE A 90 2.27 -13.63 12.71
C ILE A 90 2.06 -12.92 11.37
N SER A 91 0.87 -12.36 11.17
CA SER A 91 0.53 -11.70 9.91
C SER A 91 1.45 -10.51 9.61
N LEU A 92 1.71 -9.66 10.61
CA LEU A 92 2.51 -8.45 10.45
C LEU A 92 4.02 -8.73 10.31
N TRP A 93 4.58 -9.62 11.13
CA TRP A 93 6.01 -9.96 11.07
C TRP A 93 6.35 -10.84 9.88
N GLY A 94 5.41 -11.67 9.41
CA GLY A 94 5.56 -12.47 8.21
C GLY A 94 5.41 -11.68 6.91
N SER A 95 5.02 -10.40 6.94
CA SER A 95 4.74 -9.61 5.74
C SER A 95 5.32 -8.20 5.77
N LEU A 96 4.55 -7.19 6.18
CA LEU A 96 4.89 -5.76 6.07
C LEU A 96 6.22 -5.41 6.75
N LEU A 97 6.57 -6.08 7.86
CA LEU A 97 7.87 -5.84 8.51
C LEU A 97 9.05 -6.39 7.70
N LEU A 98 8.86 -7.46 6.92
CA LEU A 98 9.88 -7.94 5.98
C LEU A 98 10.08 -6.91 4.87
N PHE A 99 9.02 -6.40 4.25
CA PHE A 99 9.15 -5.34 3.23
C PHE A 99 9.95 -4.15 3.75
N ARG A 100 9.62 -3.68 4.97
CA ARG A 100 10.30 -2.53 5.56
C ARG A 100 11.77 -2.78 5.86
N ARG A 101 12.11 -3.94 6.41
CA ARG A 101 13.49 -4.26 6.83
C ARG A 101 14.37 -4.65 5.65
N GLU A 102 13.85 -5.50 4.76
CA GLU A 102 14.61 -6.11 3.67
C GLU A 102 14.84 -5.18 2.48
N PHE A 103 13.98 -4.16 2.32
CA PHE A 103 14.19 -3.05 1.39
C PHE A 103 14.71 -1.78 2.08
N ASP A 104 15.13 -1.88 3.35
CA ASP A 104 15.67 -0.77 4.14
C ASP A 104 14.82 0.51 4.08
N GLN A 105 13.50 0.35 4.23
CA GLN A 105 12.54 1.46 4.27
C GLN A 105 12.53 2.10 5.67
N TYR A 106 13.69 2.61 6.09
CA TYR A 106 13.90 3.15 7.43
C TYR A 106 13.12 4.44 7.69
N VAL A 107 12.79 5.21 6.64
CA VAL A 107 11.93 6.40 6.74
C VAL A 107 10.47 6.01 6.54
N ASN A 108 9.63 6.37 7.51
CA ASN A 108 8.19 6.19 7.46
C ASN A 108 7.51 7.56 7.64
N LEU A 109 7.30 8.26 6.52
CA LEU A 109 6.67 9.59 6.51
C LEU A 109 5.15 9.46 6.69
N ARG A 110 4.59 10.16 7.68
CA ARG A 110 3.17 10.08 8.06
C ARG A 110 2.58 11.46 8.30
N PRO A 111 2.33 12.26 7.24
CA PRO A 111 1.78 13.59 7.38
C PRO A 111 0.40 13.57 8.05
N VAL A 112 0.17 14.51 8.97
CA VAL A 112 -1.09 14.68 9.69
C VAL A 112 -1.65 16.06 9.39
N ARG A 113 -2.83 16.11 8.77
CA ARG A 113 -3.49 17.36 8.36
C ARG A 113 -4.99 17.35 8.62
N LEU A 114 -5.53 18.42 9.20
CA LEU A 114 -6.97 18.68 9.27
C LEU A 114 -7.45 19.34 7.97
N MET A 115 -8.22 18.59 7.17
CA MET A 115 -8.72 19.04 5.87
C MET A 115 -9.92 19.99 6.01
N PRO A 116 -10.08 20.98 5.11
CA PRO A 116 -11.30 21.79 5.04
C PRO A 116 -12.55 20.92 4.87
N GLY A 117 -13.60 21.20 5.66
CA GLY A 117 -14.87 20.47 5.63
C GLY A 117 -14.91 19.18 6.46
N VAL A 118 -13.80 18.78 7.09
CA VAL A 118 -13.76 17.60 7.96
C VAL A 118 -13.91 18.03 9.42
N PRO A 119 -14.90 17.50 10.17
CA PRO A 119 -14.99 17.74 11.61
C PRO A 119 -13.85 17.02 12.32
N GLY A 120 -13.02 17.77 13.05
CA GLY A 120 -11.95 17.21 13.87
C GLY A 120 -12.47 16.75 15.25
N PRO A 121 -11.81 15.78 15.90
CA PRO A 121 -12.18 15.33 17.25
C PRO A 121 -11.82 16.36 18.34
N LEU A 122 -10.95 17.32 18.03
CA LEU A 122 -10.53 18.38 18.95
C LEU A 122 -11.43 19.60 18.79
N VAL A 123 -12.13 19.96 19.88
CA VAL A 123 -13.02 21.12 19.92
C VAL A 123 -12.24 22.40 19.59
N GLY A 124 -12.82 23.25 18.73
CA GLY A 124 -12.29 24.58 18.41
C GLY A 124 -11.10 24.62 17.46
N ARG A 125 -10.66 23.48 16.89
CA ARG A 125 -9.60 23.44 15.88
C ARG A 125 -10.13 23.69 14.48
N LYS A 126 -9.37 24.48 13.70
CA LYS A 126 -9.67 24.81 12.30
C LYS A 126 -8.59 24.26 11.35
N PRO A 127 -8.89 24.10 10.05
CA PRO A 127 -7.87 23.76 9.05
C PRO A 127 -6.64 24.67 9.16
N GLY A 128 -5.46 24.07 9.13
CA GLY A 128 -4.18 24.74 9.36
C GLY A 128 -3.66 24.70 10.81
N ASP A 129 -4.52 24.47 11.81
CA ASP A 129 -4.05 24.28 13.19
C ASP A 129 -3.35 22.91 13.39
N ILE A 130 -3.68 21.94 12.54
CA ILE A 130 -3.10 20.60 12.50
C ILE A 130 -2.55 20.41 11.09
N ASP A 131 -1.25 20.61 10.93
CA ASP A 131 -0.50 20.40 9.68
C ASP A 131 0.99 20.18 10.00
N PHE A 132 1.41 18.92 10.14
CA PHE A 132 2.79 18.54 10.45
C PHE A 132 3.17 17.19 9.83
N PHE A 133 4.47 16.89 9.83
CA PHE A 133 5.09 15.68 9.28
C PHE A 133 6.09 15.05 10.23
#